data_AF-A0A7D8UBY7-F1
#
_entry.id   AF-A0A7D8UBY7-F1
#
_cell.length_a   1.000
_cell.length_b   1.000
_cell.length_c   1.000
_cell.angle_alpha   90.00
_cell.angle_beta   90.00
_cell.angle_gamma   90.00
#
_symmetry.space_group_name_H-M   'P 1'
#
loop_
_entity.id
_entity.type
_entity.pdbx_description
1 polymer ?
#
loop_
_entity_poly.entity_id
_entity_poly.type
_entity_poly.pdbx_seq_one_letter_code
_entity_poly.pdbx_strand_id
1 'polypeptide(L)'
;MTEGDKQAYAGMIEDGKYKVRVAPGAALVEIRASRPVPGKFEEVNPGEPEQVGEMYIPEKYNSRTELKVTVASPKEDQNFDLTAN
;
A
#
# COMPACT_ATOMS: atom_id res chain seq x y z
N MET A 1 -2.79 -18.66 -20.92
CA MET A 1 -3.28 -18.00 -19.70
C MET A 1 -3.19 -16.51 -19.96
N THR A 2 -4.31 -15.86 -20.23
CA THR A 2 -4.39 -14.40 -20.36
C THR A 2 -4.32 -13.77 -18.97
N GLU A 3 -3.63 -12.65 -18.89
CA GLU A 3 -3.25 -11.88 -17.69
C GLU A 3 -4.46 -11.15 -17.07
N GLY A 4 -5.54 -11.89 -16.80
CA GLY A 4 -6.92 -11.34 -16.76
C GLY A 4 -7.58 -11.13 -15.40
N ASP A 5 -7.26 -11.87 -14.33
CA ASP A 5 -8.04 -11.79 -13.07
C ASP A 5 -7.15 -11.84 -11.83
N LYS A 6 -6.24 -10.86 -11.66
CA LYS A 6 -5.62 -10.63 -10.35
C LYS A 6 -6.58 -9.79 -9.50
N GLN A 7 -7.35 -10.47 -8.64
CA GLN A 7 -8.22 -9.80 -7.69
C GLN A 7 -7.39 -8.98 -6.70
N ALA A 8 -7.57 -7.66 -6.71
CA ALA A 8 -6.99 -6.78 -5.72
C ALA A 8 -7.93 -6.62 -4.52
N TYR A 9 -7.36 -6.55 -3.34
CA TYR A 9 -8.06 -6.25 -2.10
C TYR A 9 -7.31 -5.12 -1.39
N ALA A 10 -8.03 -4.26 -0.70
CA ALA A 10 -7.44 -3.16 0.05
C ALA A 10 -8.20 -2.94 1.36
N GLY A 11 -7.49 -2.39 2.34
CA GLY A 11 -8.08 -1.91 3.58
C GLY A 11 -7.21 -0.80 4.17
N MET A 12 -7.80 -0.02 5.06
CA MET A 12 -7.09 1.05 5.75
C MET A 12 -6.19 0.48 6.84
N ILE A 13 -5.08 1.17 7.07
CA ILE A 13 -4.18 0.94 8.19
C ILE A 13 -4.48 2.04 9.21
N GLU A 14 -4.88 1.65 10.41
CA GLU A 14 -5.22 2.54 11.52
C GLU A 14 -4.37 2.13 12.73
N ASP A 15 -3.65 3.08 13.32
CA ASP A 15 -2.76 2.85 14.47
C ASP A 15 -1.80 1.64 14.29
N GLY A 16 -1.26 1.49 13.07
CA GLY A 16 -0.33 0.42 12.72
C GLY A 16 -0.99 -0.96 12.54
N LYS A 17 -2.32 -1.04 12.50
CA LYS A 17 -3.09 -2.30 12.36
C LYS A 17 -3.99 -2.24 11.14
N TYR A 18 -4.29 -3.40 10.58
CA TYR A 18 -5.18 -3.54 9.45
C TYR A 18 -6.02 -4.81 9.55
N LYS A 19 -7.11 -4.85 8.80
CA LYS A 19 -7.93 -6.05 8.62
C LYS A 19 -8.51 -6.06 7.22
N VAL A 20 -8.12 -7.05 6.42
CA VAL A 20 -8.59 -7.21 5.03
C VAL A 20 -9.10 -8.63 4.86
N ARG A 21 -10.23 -8.77 4.15
CA ARG A 21 -10.72 -10.08 3.69
C ARG A 21 -10.18 -10.30 2.29
N VAL A 22 -9.46 -11.40 2.10
CA VAL A 22 -8.82 -11.78 0.85
C VAL A 22 -9.13 -13.24 0.54
N ALA A 23 -9.01 -13.64 -0.73
CA ALA A 23 -9.07 -15.04 -1.09
C ALA A 23 -7.81 -15.79 -0.63
N PRO A 24 -7.90 -17.09 -0.29
CA PRO A 24 -6.73 -17.93 -0.06
C PRO A 24 -5.82 -17.98 -1.29
N GLY A 25 -4.51 -18.08 -1.07
CA GLY A 25 -3.50 -18.18 -2.13
C GLY A 25 -2.33 -17.22 -1.97
N ALA A 26 -1.42 -17.25 -2.95
CA ALA A 26 -0.27 -16.37 -3.00
C ALA A 26 -0.69 -14.94 -3.39
N ALA A 27 -0.17 -13.96 -2.67
CA ALA A 27 -0.43 -12.54 -2.89
C ALA A 27 0.84 -11.70 -2.78
N LEU A 28 0.89 -10.62 -3.56
CA LEU A 28 1.80 -9.51 -3.34
C LEU A 28 1.13 -8.53 -2.37
N VAL A 29 1.90 -7.98 -1.44
CA VAL A 29 1.40 -7.00 -0.47
C VAL A 29 1.99 -5.64 -0.77
N GLU A 30 1.16 -4.66 -1.08
CA GLU A 30 1.57 -3.27 -1.14
C GLU A 30 1.06 -2.53 0.08
N ILE A 31 1.96 -1.88 0.80
CA ILE A 31 1.63 -0.97 1.88
C ILE A 31 1.86 0.43 1.33
N ARG A 32 0.88 1.33 1.46
CA ARG A 32 0.99 2.70 0.97
C ARG A 32 0.73 3.68 2.09
N ALA A 33 1.66 4.60 2.30
CA ALA A 33 1.51 5.68 3.24
C ALA A 33 2.20 6.93 2.66
N SER A 34 1.42 7.98 2.48
CA SER A 34 1.88 9.28 2.02
C SER A 34 1.65 10.34 3.09
N ARG A 35 2.46 11.38 3.05
CA ARG A 35 2.28 12.57 3.88
C ARG A 35 2.39 13.82 3.01
N PRO A 36 1.72 14.91 3.36
CA PRO A 36 1.96 16.19 2.71
C PRO A 36 3.42 16.62 2.83
N VAL A 37 3.96 17.22 1.77
CA VAL A 37 5.25 17.90 1.78
C VAL A 37 5.00 19.36 2.22
N PRO A 38 5.50 19.80 3.39
CA PRO A 38 5.23 21.14 3.88
C PRO A 38 5.68 22.22 2.89
N GLY A 39 4.77 23.15 2.58
CA GLY A 39 5.05 24.29 1.68
C GLY A 39 5.11 23.95 0.20
N LYS A 40 4.84 22.70 -0.21
CA LYS A 40 4.84 22.29 -1.62
C LYS A 40 3.41 22.13 -2.14
N PHE A 41 3.05 22.96 -3.12
CA PHE A 41 1.79 22.92 -3.83
C PHE A 41 2.05 22.87 -5.33
N GLU A 42 1.15 22.25 -6.08
CA GLU A 42 1.21 22.15 -7.53
C GLU A 42 -0.16 22.53 -8.13
N GLU A 43 -0.13 23.30 -9.21
CA GLU A 43 -1.34 23.71 -9.93
C GLU A 43 -1.61 22.69 -11.04
N VAL A 44 -2.22 21.55 -10.67
CA VAL A 44 -2.64 20.52 -11.63
C VAL A 44 -3.89 20.94 -12.41
N ASN A 45 -4.71 21.83 -11.84
CA ASN A 45 -5.85 22.48 -12.48
C ASN A 45 -5.75 24.01 -12.33
N PRO A 46 -6.04 24.81 -13.37
CA PRO A 46 -5.92 26.26 -13.31
C PRO A 46 -6.72 26.89 -12.15
N GLY A 47 -6.04 27.63 -11.28
CA GLY A 47 -6.62 28.30 -10.12
C GLY A 47 -6.82 27.40 -8.88
N GLU A 48 -6.45 26.12 -8.95
CA GLU A 48 -6.67 25.14 -7.88
C GLU A 48 -5.32 24.52 -7.45
N PRO A 49 -4.56 25.18 -6.54
CA PRO A 49 -3.32 24.61 -6.03
C PRO A 49 -3.61 23.40 -5.13
N GLU A 50 -3.08 22.24 -5.50
CA GLU A 50 -3.18 21.01 -4.73
C GLU A 50 -1.91 20.78 -3.90
N GLN A 51 -2.08 20.28 -2.68
CA GLN A 51 -0.96 19.99 -1.80
C GLN A 51 -0.22 18.74 -2.30
N VAL A 52 1.11 18.85 -2.50
CA VAL A 52 1.90 17.71 -2.95
C VAL A 52 2.16 16.76 -1.78
N GLY A 53 1.89 15.48 -1.98
CA GLY A 53 2.26 14.40 -1.06
C GLY A 53 3.54 13.68 -1.47
N GLU A 54 4.23 13.09 -0.49
CA GLU A 54 5.33 12.15 -0.70
C GLU A 54 5.04 10.81 -0.03
N MET A 55 5.45 9.71 -0.66
CA MET A 55 5.49 8.40 -0.03
C MET A 55 6.67 8.37 0.94
N TYR A 56 6.41 8.15 2.23
CA TYR A 56 7.46 8.18 3.24
C TYR A 56 7.98 6.80 3.64
N ILE A 57 7.41 5.73 3.06
CA ILE A 57 7.86 4.36 3.28
C ILE A 57 8.71 3.87 2.10
N PRO A 58 9.74 3.02 2.33
CA PRO A 58 10.60 2.51 1.26
C PRO A 58 9.85 1.81 0.12
N GLU A 59 10.32 1.97 -1.12
CA GLU A 59 9.68 1.40 -2.31
C GLU A 59 9.54 -0.14 -2.28
N LYS A 60 10.46 -0.83 -1.58
CA LYS A 60 10.43 -2.29 -1.36
C LYS A 60 9.17 -2.79 -0.64
N TYR A 61 8.35 -1.89 -0.09
CA TYR A 61 7.08 -2.21 0.55
C TYR A 61 5.86 -1.67 -0.23
N ASN A 62 6.06 -0.90 -1.30
CA ASN A 62 5.00 -0.24 -2.06
C ASN A 62 5.05 -0.58 -3.56
N SER A 63 5.28 0.41 -4.44
CA SER A 63 5.34 0.30 -5.90
C SER A 63 6.35 -0.72 -6.41
N ARG A 64 7.35 -1.09 -5.60
CA ARG A 64 8.33 -2.15 -5.89
C ARG A 64 8.30 -3.23 -4.82
N THR A 65 7.11 -3.58 -4.35
CA THR A 65 6.98 -4.49 -3.22
C THR A 65 7.72 -5.81 -3.43
N GLU A 66 8.50 -6.18 -2.41
CA GLU A 66 9.11 -7.49 -2.27
C GLU A 66 8.32 -8.37 -1.29
N LEU A 67 7.27 -7.82 -0.68
CA LEU A 67 6.43 -8.51 0.29
C LEU A 67 5.54 -9.53 -0.41
N LYS A 68 5.72 -10.79 -0.05
CA LYS A 68 4.99 -11.95 -0.56
C LYS A 68 4.39 -12.69 0.61
N VAL A 69 3.11 -12.99 0.53
CA VAL A 69 2.41 -13.82 1.52
C VAL A 69 1.65 -14.94 0.83
N THR A 70 1.47 -16.04 1.55
CA THR A 70 0.58 -17.13 1.14
C THR A 70 -0.51 -17.26 2.19
N VAL A 71 -1.73 -16.86 1.83
CA VAL A 71 -2.88 -16.93 2.73
C VAL A 71 -3.38 -18.38 2.74
N ALA A 72 -3.13 -19.08 3.84
CA ALA A 72 -3.46 -20.50 3.96
C ALA A 72 -4.66 -20.75 4.91
N SER A 73 -4.99 -19.79 5.75
CA SER A 73 -6.03 -19.91 6.78
C SER A 73 -7.13 -18.85 6.62
N PRO A 74 -8.39 -19.14 7.01
CA PRO A 74 -9.47 -18.14 7.09
C PRO A 74 -9.15 -16.96 8.02
N LYS A 75 -8.22 -17.15 8.96
CA LYS A 75 -7.70 -16.09 9.84
C LYS A 75 -6.20 -16.32 10.05
N GLU A 76 -5.42 -15.29 9.73
CA GLU A 76 -3.98 -15.31 9.80
C GLU A 76 -3.47 -13.89 10.12
N ASP A 77 -2.52 -13.79 11.04
CA ASP A 77 -1.88 -12.52 11.38
C ASP A 77 -0.57 -12.42 10.61
N GLN A 78 -0.41 -11.34 9.85
CA GLN A 78 0.78 -11.04 9.06
C GLN A 78 1.33 -9.69 9.53
N ASN A 79 2.56 -9.68 10.04
CA ASN A 79 3.21 -8.47 10.54
C ASN A 79 4.31 -8.06 9.57
N PHE A 80 4.35 -6.78 9.22
CA PHE A 80 5.33 -6.21 8.30
C PHE A 80 6.10 -5.09 9.00
N ASP A 81 7.37 -5.37 9.33
CA ASP A 81 8.26 -4.37 9.91
C ASP A 81 8.82 -3.47 8.80
N LEU A 82 8.30 -2.25 8.71
CA LEU A 82 8.68 -1.26 7.71
C LEU A 82 9.98 -0.55 8.13
N THR A 83 11.13 -1.19 7.90
CA THR A 83 12.43 -0.59 8.24
C THR A 83 12.96 0.28 7.10
N ALA A 84 13.39 1.50 7.44
CA ALA A 84 14.26 2.30 6.58
C ALA A 84 15.65 1.64 6.59
N ASN A 85 16.08 1.11 5.44
CA ASN A 85 17.46 0.68 5.25
C ASN A 85 18.31 1.90 4.85
#